data_AF-A0A9E6VLJ1-F1
#
_entry.id   AF-A0A9E6VLJ1-F1
#
_cell.length_a   1.000
_cell.length_b   1.000
_cell.length_c   1.000
_cell.angle_alpha   90.00
_cell.angle_beta   90.00
_cell.angle_gamma   90.00
#
_symmetry.space_group_name_H-M   'P 1'
#
loop_
_entity.id
_entity.type
_entity.pdbx_description
1 polymer ?
#
loop_
_entity_poly.entity_id
_entity_poly.type
_entity_poly.pdbx_seq_one_letter_code
_entity_poly.pdbx_strand_id
1 'polypeptide(L)'
;MKSASGHKQKNFQASAQRNCTNAGVCYPPTAQLKSQIFYKTKPHYFDNQKQSVTAGQQTIAYLDPNDPINGSAPGTGEQKDLMTYLKDKKDFRSMKRGHLMNGQLGGPGIAQNLFPITSQANSNHKFCAENHIKKAIDDDIGVMYIVSVNAEYDADGKMNGAADFKCTATVWDPSGNVIDLDSAEPFSEVSIESRPEAGTTGTGQVTGKYKAPEKISFLTRDLPKGWGEKGKGLENWDDKIPGHFQSM
;
A
#
# COMPACT_ATOMS: atom_id res chain seq x y z
N MET A 1 -46.98 -7.73 -46.09
CA MET A 1 -45.65 -7.16 -46.38
C MET A 1 -45.50 -5.87 -45.58
N LYS A 2 -45.06 -5.99 -44.31
CA LYS A 2 -43.83 -5.44 -43.71
C LYS A 2 -43.66 -3.90 -43.83
N SER A 3 -44.15 -3.20 -42.80
CA SER A 3 -43.71 -1.85 -42.41
C SER A 3 -42.70 -2.01 -41.27
N ALA A 4 -41.48 -1.51 -41.44
CA ALA A 4 -40.40 -1.63 -40.46
C ALA A 4 -40.04 -0.26 -39.87
N SER A 5 -40.09 -0.23 -38.54
CA SER A 5 -39.71 0.83 -37.62
C SER A 5 -38.25 1.28 -37.81
N GLY A 6 -38.02 2.58 -38.04
CA GLY A 6 -36.71 3.19 -38.04
C GLY A 6 -36.20 3.47 -36.62
N HIS A 7 -35.19 2.71 -36.18
CA HIS A 7 -34.39 3.02 -35.00
C HIS A 7 -33.48 4.23 -35.27
N LYS A 8 -33.67 5.33 -34.55
CA LYS A 8 -32.68 6.41 -34.45
C LYS A 8 -31.59 5.99 -33.47
N GLN A 9 -30.38 5.70 -33.97
CA GLN A 9 -29.18 5.61 -33.14
C GLN A 9 -28.90 6.98 -32.51
N LYS A 10 -28.90 7.04 -31.17
CA LYS A 10 -28.41 8.20 -30.41
C LYS A 10 -26.88 8.13 -30.40
N ASN A 11 -26.24 9.00 -31.18
CA ASN A 11 -24.81 9.28 -31.03
C ASN A 11 -24.58 9.94 -29.65
N PHE A 12 -24.01 9.18 -28.70
CA PHE A 12 -23.38 9.74 -27.52
C PHE A 12 -22.02 10.31 -27.95
N GLN A 13 -21.96 11.62 -28.25
CA GLN A 13 -20.71 12.36 -28.19
C GLN A 13 -20.49 12.78 -26.74
N ALA A 14 -19.53 12.13 -26.07
CA ALA A 14 -19.02 12.59 -24.79
C ALA A 14 -18.26 13.90 -25.02
N SER A 15 -18.85 15.02 -24.62
CA SER A 15 -18.12 16.30 -24.55
C SER A 15 -17.22 16.28 -23.33
N ALA A 16 -15.94 15.97 -23.52
CA ALA A 16 -14.90 16.28 -22.55
C ALA A 16 -14.81 17.82 -22.41
N GLN A 17 -15.37 18.37 -21.34
CA GLN A 17 -15.21 19.78 -21.01
C GLN A 17 -13.78 20.02 -20.51
N ARG A 18 -13.11 20.99 -21.14
CA ARG A 18 -11.71 21.34 -20.98
C ARG A 18 -11.51 22.15 -19.69
N ASN A 19 -10.64 21.70 -18.80
CA ASN A 19 -10.12 22.54 -17.71
C ASN A 19 -8.91 23.32 -18.22
N CYS A 20 -9.15 24.48 -18.82
CA CYS A 20 -8.09 25.45 -19.15
C CYS A 20 -8.00 26.45 -17.99
N THR A 21 -6.79 26.73 -17.50
CA THR A 21 -6.56 27.89 -16.62
C THR A 21 -6.53 29.18 -17.45
N ASN A 22 -6.74 30.33 -16.81
CA ASN A 22 -6.79 31.66 -17.44
C ASN A 22 -5.50 32.06 -18.21
N ALA A 23 -4.43 31.26 -18.13
CA ALA A 23 -3.16 31.50 -18.81
C ALA A 23 -2.99 30.75 -20.14
N GLY A 24 -4.01 30.05 -20.64
CA GLY A 24 -3.98 29.45 -21.98
C GLY A 24 -3.05 28.23 -22.15
N VAL A 25 -2.52 27.68 -21.06
CA VAL A 25 -1.80 26.41 -21.09
C VAL A 25 -2.84 25.29 -21.11
N CYS A 26 -3.03 24.70 -22.28
CA CYS A 26 -3.84 23.49 -22.43
C CYS A 26 -2.89 22.31 -22.26
N TYR A 27 -2.89 21.70 -21.07
CA TYR A 27 -2.20 20.41 -20.90
C TYR A 27 -2.89 19.40 -21.84
N PRO A 28 -2.14 18.60 -22.60
CA PRO A 28 -2.73 17.46 -23.29
C PRO A 28 -3.47 16.62 -22.24
N PRO A 29 -4.55 15.89 -22.62
CA PRO A 29 -5.09 14.88 -21.73
C PRO A 29 -3.93 14.00 -21.29
N THR A 30 -3.61 14.04 -19.99
CA THR A 30 -2.63 13.16 -19.38
C THR A 30 -3.06 11.75 -19.76
N ALA A 31 -2.14 10.94 -20.30
CA ALA A 31 -2.45 9.55 -20.53
C ALA A 31 -2.77 8.97 -19.13
N GLN A 32 -4.04 8.66 -18.87
CA GLN A 32 -4.44 8.04 -17.61
C GLN A 32 -3.73 6.68 -17.52
N LEU A 33 -2.93 6.51 -16.49
CA LEU A 33 -2.19 5.28 -16.26
C LEU A 33 -3.03 4.40 -15.35
N LYS A 34 -2.83 3.10 -15.50
CA LYS A 34 -3.48 2.16 -14.60
C LYS A 34 -2.62 1.98 -13.37
N SER A 35 -3.19 2.22 -12.20
CA SER A 35 -2.61 1.84 -10.94
C SER A 35 -2.43 0.32 -10.89
N GLN A 36 -1.29 -0.15 -10.40
CA GLN A 36 -0.92 -1.56 -10.34
C GLN A 36 -0.17 -1.88 -9.06
N ILE A 37 -0.44 -3.03 -8.44
CA ILE A 37 0.21 -3.44 -7.19
C ILE A 37 0.64 -4.90 -7.28
N PHE A 38 1.93 -5.13 -7.13
CA PHE A 38 2.56 -6.44 -7.22
C PHE A 38 3.05 -6.90 -5.86
N TYR A 39 2.87 -8.18 -5.56
CA TYR A 39 3.31 -8.78 -4.31
C TYR A 39 4.33 -9.88 -4.54
N LYS A 40 5.30 -9.95 -3.64
CA LYS A 40 6.13 -11.13 -3.40
C LYS A 40 5.93 -11.58 -1.98
N THR A 41 5.97 -12.89 -1.76
CA THR A 41 5.65 -13.49 -0.47
C THR A 41 6.66 -14.56 -0.10
N LYS A 42 6.68 -14.90 1.18
CA LYS A 42 7.44 -16.03 1.71
C LYS A 42 6.64 -16.75 2.80
N PRO A 43 6.88 -18.05 3.00
CA PRO A 43 6.44 -18.71 4.23
C PRO A 43 7.14 -18.07 5.43
N HIS A 44 6.40 -17.74 6.47
CA HIS A 44 6.90 -17.31 7.77
C HIS A 44 6.72 -18.46 8.75
N TYR A 45 7.83 -19.06 9.18
CA TYR A 45 7.86 -20.21 10.04
C TYR A 45 7.73 -19.83 11.52
N PHE A 46 7.19 -20.75 12.32
CA PHE A 46 7.07 -20.61 13.77
C PHE A 46 6.88 -21.99 14.42
N ASP A 47 6.93 -22.02 15.76
CA ASP A 47 6.92 -23.25 16.55
C ASP A 47 8.07 -24.20 16.17
N ASN A 48 9.29 -23.65 16.13
CA ASN A 48 10.51 -24.31 15.70
C ASN A 48 10.36 -24.92 14.29
N GLN A 49 9.84 -24.10 13.36
CA GLN A 49 9.60 -24.45 11.95
C GLN A 49 8.59 -25.58 11.70
N LYS A 50 7.79 -25.97 12.70
CA LYS A 50 6.73 -26.97 12.54
C LYS A 50 5.49 -26.40 11.85
N GLN A 51 5.30 -25.09 11.91
CA GLN A 51 4.16 -24.39 11.33
C GLN A 51 4.64 -23.24 10.46
N SER A 52 3.82 -22.86 9.47
CA SER A 52 4.09 -21.68 8.65
C SER A 52 2.80 -21.05 8.13
N VAL A 53 2.85 -19.74 7.89
CA VAL A 53 1.81 -18.99 7.17
C VAL A 53 2.45 -18.17 6.07
N THR A 54 1.70 -17.82 5.03
CA THR A 54 2.17 -16.84 4.04
C THR A 54 2.33 -15.46 4.70
N ALA A 55 3.41 -14.77 4.37
CA ALA A 55 3.64 -13.39 4.75
C ALA A 55 4.20 -12.58 3.57
N GLY A 56 3.87 -11.28 3.55
CA GLY A 56 4.38 -10.34 2.56
C GLY A 56 5.89 -10.19 2.68
N GLN A 57 6.57 -10.27 1.54
CA GLN A 57 8.00 -10.00 1.42
C GLN A 57 8.27 -8.65 0.78
N GLN A 58 7.56 -8.34 -0.28
CA GLN A 58 7.71 -7.09 -1.00
C GLN A 58 6.39 -6.71 -1.66
N THR A 59 6.09 -5.42 -1.64
CA THR A 59 5.04 -4.83 -2.45
C THR A 59 5.65 -3.76 -3.34
N ILE A 60 5.32 -3.77 -4.63
CA ILE A 60 5.65 -2.72 -5.59
C ILE A 60 4.34 -2.16 -6.11
N ALA A 61 4.15 -0.86 -6.04
CA ALA A 61 2.97 -0.20 -6.53
C ALA A 61 3.31 0.96 -7.45
N TYR A 62 2.51 1.07 -8.50
CA TYR A 62 2.44 2.23 -9.36
C TYR A 62 1.05 2.81 -9.13
N LEU A 63 0.98 4.02 -8.61
CA LEU A 63 -0.27 4.67 -8.20
C LEU A 63 -0.48 5.90 -9.06
N ASP A 64 -1.57 5.93 -9.81
CA ASP A 64 -2.07 7.12 -10.52
C ASP A 64 -3.23 7.71 -9.70
N PRO A 65 -3.15 8.97 -9.24
CA PRO A 65 -4.23 9.66 -8.52
C PRO A 65 -5.60 9.54 -9.20
N ASN A 66 -5.62 9.47 -10.53
CA ASN A 66 -6.81 9.40 -11.37
C ASN A 66 -7.29 7.97 -11.68
N ASP A 67 -6.58 6.93 -11.23
CA ASP A 67 -7.02 5.53 -11.29
C ASP A 67 -7.08 4.92 -9.88
N PRO A 68 -8.09 5.30 -9.08
CA PRO A 68 -8.18 4.92 -7.67
C PRO A 68 -8.36 3.41 -7.48
N ILE A 69 -7.55 2.82 -6.61
CA ILE A 69 -7.70 1.44 -6.14
C ILE A 69 -8.12 1.46 -4.67
N ASN A 70 -9.10 0.63 -4.32
CA ASN A 70 -9.51 0.44 -2.93
C ASN A 70 -8.77 -0.73 -2.31
N GLY A 71 -8.29 -0.56 -1.08
CA GLY A 71 -7.75 -1.65 -0.28
C GLY A 71 -8.78 -2.13 0.74
N SER A 72 -8.30 -2.83 1.77
CA SER A 72 -9.16 -3.36 2.84
C SER A 72 -8.40 -3.53 4.15
N ALA A 73 -9.13 -3.56 5.27
CA ALA A 73 -8.53 -3.90 6.56
C ALA A 73 -8.07 -5.37 6.57
N PRO A 74 -7.15 -5.78 7.45
CA PRO A 74 -6.76 -7.19 7.57
C PRO A 74 -7.97 -8.10 7.82
N GLY A 75 -8.08 -9.19 7.05
CA GLY A 75 -9.10 -10.21 7.21
C GLY A 75 -9.07 -10.87 8.59
N THR A 76 -10.16 -11.51 9.03
CA THR A 76 -10.23 -12.09 10.39
C THR A 76 -9.35 -13.33 10.55
N GLY A 77 -9.14 -14.12 9.49
CA GLY A 77 -8.33 -15.35 9.49
C GLY A 77 -6.85 -15.16 9.14
N GLU A 78 -6.48 -14.06 8.49
CA GLU A 78 -5.12 -13.85 7.98
C GLU A 78 -4.08 -13.89 9.11
N GLN A 79 -3.08 -14.76 8.94
CA GLN A 79 -1.94 -14.96 9.85
C GLN A 79 -2.34 -15.26 11.31
N LYS A 80 -3.57 -15.74 11.55
CA LYS A 80 -4.13 -15.92 12.89
C LYS A 80 -3.25 -16.78 13.80
N ASP A 81 -2.76 -17.91 13.31
CA ASP A 81 -1.98 -18.84 14.12
C ASP A 81 -0.60 -18.27 14.47
N LEU A 82 0.06 -17.61 13.51
CA LEU A 82 1.31 -16.90 13.76
C LEU A 82 1.12 -15.77 14.80
N MET A 83 0.08 -14.95 14.65
CA MET A 83 -0.19 -13.86 15.59
C MET A 83 -0.52 -14.38 17.00
N THR A 84 -1.24 -15.50 17.09
CA THR A 84 -1.53 -16.18 18.36
C THR A 84 -0.25 -16.72 18.98
N TYR A 85 0.62 -17.34 18.18
CA TYR A 85 1.93 -17.84 18.62
C TYR A 85 2.82 -16.71 19.17
N LEU A 86 2.96 -15.60 18.43
CA LEU A 86 3.75 -14.44 18.86
C LEU A 86 3.24 -13.85 20.17
N LYS A 87 1.93 -13.85 20.39
CA LYS A 87 1.35 -13.37 21.64
C LYS A 87 1.55 -14.36 22.79
N ASP A 88 1.11 -15.60 22.61
CA ASP A 88 0.93 -16.53 23.73
C ASP A 88 2.19 -17.35 24.05
N LYS A 89 3.09 -17.54 23.06
CA LYS A 89 4.34 -18.30 23.24
C LYS A 89 5.58 -17.42 23.36
N LYS A 90 5.60 -16.27 22.67
CA LYS A 90 6.72 -15.32 22.75
C LYS A 90 6.49 -14.16 23.73
N ASP A 91 5.27 -14.03 24.27
CA ASP A 91 4.84 -12.92 25.14
C ASP A 91 5.06 -11.53 24.49
N PHE A 92 4.90 -11.43 23.17
CA PHE A 92 4.94 -10.15 22.47
C PHE A 92 3.56 -9.47 22.55
N ARG A 93 3.42 -8.48 23.43
CA ARG A 93 2.09 -7.98 23.85
C ARG A 93 1.36 -7.13 22.82
N SER A 94 2.06 -6.61 21.81
CA SER A 94 1.50 -5.56 20.93
C SER A 94 1.89 -5.70 19.46
N MET A 95 1.93 -6.93 18.96
CA MET A 95 2.10 -7.20 17.53
C MET A 95 0.81 -6.92 16.75
N LYS A 96 0.96 -6.45 15.51
CA LYS A 96 -0.12 -6.17 14.55
C LYS A 96 0.14 -6.91 13.25
N ARG A 97 -0.93 -7.16 12.50
CA ARG A 97 -0.87 -7.55 11.10
C ARG A 97 -0.70 -6.28 10.29
N GLY A 98 0.56 -5.89 10.09
CA GLY A 98 0.92 -4.67 9.40
C GLY A 98 0.79 -4.85 7.90
N HIS A 99 0.16 -3.89 7.25
CA HIS A 99 0.14 -3.83 5.80
C HIS A 99 1.53 -3.49 5.25
N LEU A 100 1.92 -4.10 4.12
CA LEU A 100 3.05 -3.60 3.33
C LEU A 100 2.58 -2.38 2.51
N MET A 101 1.51 -2.52 1.74
CA MET A 101 0.77 -1.41 1.13
C MET A 101 -0.47 -1.08 1.94
N ASN A 102 -0.65 0.20 2.29
CA ASN A 102 -1.76 0.66 3.12
C ASN A 102 -3.13 0.32 2.52
N GLY A 103 -4.08 -0.05 3.39
CA GLY A 103 -5.47 -0.31 3.01
C GLY A 103 -6.20 0.86 2.35
N GLN A 104 -5.76 2.09 2.59
CA GLN A 104 -6.35 3.29 1.98
C GLN A 104 -5.70 3.65 0.63
N LEU A 105 -4.58 3.00 0.30
CA LEU A 105 -3.81 3.18 -0.94
C LEU A 105 -3.93 1.95 -1.86
N GLY A 106 -4.99 1.15 -1.71
CA GLY A 106 -5.23 -0.02 -2.55
C GLY A 106 -4.69 -1.34 -2.02
N GLY A 107 -4.05 -1.37 -0.85
CA GLY A 107 -3.54 -2.60 -0.26
C GLY A 107 -4.64 -3.51 0.31
N PRO A 108 -4.81 -4.75 -0.16
CA PRO A 108 -5.74 -5.70 0.43
C PRO A 108 -5.19 -6.22 1.77
N GLY A 109 -6.09 -6.44 2.72
CA GLY A 109 -5.79 -7.06 4.00
C GLY A 109 -5.68 -8.58 3.94
N ILE A 110 -4.83 -9.10 3.06
CA ILE A 110 -4.54 -10.53 2.85
C ILE A 110 -3.10 -10.88 3.22
N ALA A 111 -2.81 -12.14 3.55
CA ALA A 111 -1.49 -12.61 3.94
C ALA A 111 -0.32 -12.13 3.04
N GLN A 112 -0.55 -12.02 1.74
CA GLN A 112 0.45 -11.57 0.76
C GLN A 112 0.90 -10.12 0.94
N ASN A 113 0.06 -9.28 1.55
CA ASN A 113 0.31 -7.87 1.83
C ASN A 113 0.44 -7.61 3.35
N LEU A 114 0.57 -8.65 4.17
CA LEU A 114 0.64 -8.54 5.62
C LEU A 114 1.93 -9.13 6.17
N PHE A 115 2.49 -8.47 7.19
CA PHE A 115 3.60 -9.01 7.98
C PHE A 115 3.44 -8.64 9.48
N PRO A 116 3.85 -9.50 10.43
CA PRO A 116 3.85 -9.15 11.85
C PRO A 116 4.77 -7.97 12.18
N ILE A 117 4.22 -6.92 12.76
CA ILE A 117 4.95 -5.68 13.08
C ILE A 117 4.59 -5.20 14.49
N THR A 118 5.51 -4.56 15.20
CA THR A 118 5.17 -3.91 16.48
C THR A 118 4.22 -2.73 16.26
N SER A 119 3.37 -2.42 17.25
CA SER A 119 2.44 -1.29 17.14
C SER A 119 3.14 0.06 16.91
N GLN A 120 4.33 0.25 17.49
CA GLN A 120 5.11 1.47 17.31
C GLN A 120 5.68 1.56 15.89
N ALA A 121 6.23 0.47 15.35
CA ALA A 121 6.74 0.41 13.99
C ALA A 121 5.60 0.59 12.97
N ASN A 122 4.44 -0.02 13.19
CA ASN A 122 3.24 0.21 12.37
C ASN A 122 2.79 1.67 12.34
N SER A 123 2.87 2.35 13.49
CA SER A 123 2.56 3.78 13.56
C SER A 123 3.59 4.61 12.80
N ASN A 124 4.88 4.30 12.93
CA ASN A 124 5.93 4.99 12.19
C ASN A 124 5.80 4.76 10.68
N HIS A 125 5.47 3.54 10.24
CA HIS A 125 5.22 3.24 8.82
C HIS A 125 4.11 4.12 8.24
N LYS A 126 3.01 4.28 8.99
CA LYS A 126 1.94 5.22 8.64
C LYS A 126 2.43 6.67 8.51
N PHE A 127 3.09 7.20 9.53
CA PHE A 127 3.41 8.63 9.60
C PHE A 127 4.61 9.04 8.74
N CYS A 128 5.57 8.14 8.51
CA CYS A 128 6.80 8.43 7.78
C CYS A 128 6.77 7.94 6.32
N ALA A 129 5.89 7.01 5.96
CA ALA A 129 5.79 6.54 4.57
C ALA A 129 4.38 6.74 4.02
N GLU A 130 3.39 6.05 4.59
CA GLU A 130 2.05 5.97 3.96
C GLU A 130 1.38 7.34 3.80
N ASN A 131 1.48 8.21 4.81
CA ASN A 131 0.87 9.53 4.75
C ASN A 131 1.53 10.45 3.72
N HIS A 132 2.83 10.28 3.44
CA HIS A 132 3.51 11.00 2.38
C HIS A 132 3.01 10.58 1.00
N ILE A 133 2.74 9.27 0.82
CA ILE A 133 2.12 8.79 -0.42
C ILE A 133 0.70 9.34 -0.56
N LYS A 134 -0.10 9.35 0.52
CA LYS A 134 -1.45 9.94 0.51
C LYS A 134 -1.45 11.41 0.13
N LYS A 135 -0.47 12.17 0.66
CA LYS A 135 -0.29 13.58 0.30
C LYS A 135 0.05 13.76 -1.17
N ALA A 136 0.98 12.97 -1.71
CA ALA A 136 1.29 13.01 -3.14
C ALA A 136 0.07 12.68 -4.02
N ILE A 137 -0.72 11.67 -3.64
CA ILE A 137 -1.97 11.33 -4.37
C ILE A 137 -3.00 12.46 -4.28
N ASP A 138 -3.14 13.12 -3.13
CA ASP A 138 -4.00 14.31 -2.96
C ASP A 138 -3.52 15.50 -3.81
N ASP A 139 -2.20 15.64 -3.98
CA ASP A 139 -1.59 16.66 -4.84
C ASP A 139 -1.61 16.31 -6.35
N ASP A 140 -2.34 15.26 -6.75
CA ASP A 140 -2.41 14.77 -8.14
C ASP A 140 -1.04 14.33 -8.70
N ILE A 141 -0.17 13.79 -7.84
CA ILE A 141 1.16 13.27 -8.20
C ILE A 141 1.12 11.73 -8.28
N GLY A 142 1.51 11.19 -9.44
CA GLY A 142 1.74 9.75 -9.65
C GLY A 142 2.95 9.24 -8.87
N VAL A 143 2.85 8.06 -8.26
CA VAL A 143 3.88 7.53 -7.36
C VAL A 143 4.23 6.07 -7.67
N MET A 144 5.53 5.77 -7.77
CA MET A 144 6.05 4.41 -7.63
C MET A 144 6.45 4.21 -6.16
N TYR A 145 5.80 3.28 -5.47
CA TYR A 145 6.03 2.99 -4.06
C TYR A 145 6.45 1.53 -3.87
N ILE A 146 7.57 1.30 -3.18
CA ILE A 146 8.08 -0.04 -2.90
C ILE A 146 8.23 -0.20 -1.40
N VAL A 147 7.75 -1.32 -0.86
CA VAL A 147 7.96 -1.74 0.52
C VAL A 147 8.58 -3.13 0.51
N SER A 148 9.72 -3.30 1.15
CA SER A 148 10.42 -4.58 1.27
C SER A 148 10.64 -4.93 2.74
N VAL A 149 10.37 -6.18 3.11
CA VAL A 149 10.56 -6.70 4.45
C VAL A 149 11.85 -7.52 4.50
N ASN A 150 12.82 -7.02 5.25
CA ASN A 150 14.03 -7.72 5.60
C ASN A 150 13.86 -8.40 6.96
N ALA A 151 13.72 -9.72 6.95
CA ALA A 151 13.54 -10.56 8.13
C ALA A 151 14.06 -11.98 7.84
N GLU A 152 14.21 -12.79 8.88
CA GLU A 152 14.53 -14.22 8.72
C GLU A 152 13.34 -15.07 8.28
N TYR A 153 12.11 -14.55 8.37
CA TYR A 153 10.86 -15.32 8.14
C TYR A 153 10.75 -16.57 9.02
N ASP A 154 11.30 -16.47 10.23
CA ASP A 154 11.19 -17.48 11.28
C ASP A 154 11.00 -16.74 12.61
N ALA A 155 9.84 -16.92 13.25
CA ALA A 155 9.53 -16.33 14.55
C ALA A 155 10.44 -16.88 15.67
N ASP A 156 11.04 -18.04 15.46
CA ASP A 156 12.00 -18.70 16.35
C ASP A 156 13.46 -18.50 15.92
N GLY A 157 13.67 -17.81 14.81
CA GLY A 157 15.00 -17.47 14.30
C GLY A 157 15.78 -16.55 15.24
N LYS A 158 17.02 -16.25 14.85
CA LYS A 158 17.92 -15.36 15.59
C LYS A 158 17.35 -13.95 15.73
N MET A 159 16.59 -13.49 14.74
CA MET A 159 15.90 -12.20 14.79
C MET A 159 14.63 -12.24 15.66
N ASN A 160 14.17 -13.42 16.09
CA ASN A 160 13.05 -13.62 17.03
C ASN A 160 11.78 -12.83 16.64
N GLY A 161 11.41 -12.88 15.36
CA GLY A 161 10.26 -12.13 14.81
C GLY A 161 10.50 -10.63 14.57
N ALA A 162 11.73 -10.13 14.76
CA ALA A 162 12.12 -8.80 14.31
C ALA A 162 12.19 -8.71 12.79
N ALA A 163 11.97 -7.51 12.27
CA ALA A 163 12.02 -7.20 10.85
C ALA A 163 12.36 -5.73 10.60
N ASP A 164 12.91 -5.44 9.43
CA ASP A 164 13.10 -4.08 8.91
C ASP A 164 12.25 -3.88 7.66
N PHE A 165 11.46 -2.81 7.67
CA PHE A 165 10.65 -2.38 6.53
C PHE A 165 11.40 -1.29 5.81
N LYS A 166 11.90 -1.60 4.61
CA LYS A 166 12.52 -0.62 3.73
C LYS A 166 11.49 -0.12 2.75
N CYS A 167 11.19 1.18 2.80
CA CYS A 167 10.25 1.82 1.91
C CYS A 167 10.98 2.83 1.01
N THR A 168 10.65 2.86 -0.28
CA THR A 168 11.16 3.86 -1.23
C THR A 168 10.00 4.38 -2.05
N ALA A 169 9.99 5.68 -2.33
CA ALA A 169 8.98 6.28 -3.17
C ALA A 169 9.60 7.26 -4.16
N THR A 170 9.11 7.27 -5.38
CA THR A 170 9.52 8.26 -6.37
C THR A 170 8.30 8.71 -7.13
N VAL A 171 8.33 9.94 -7.60
CA VAL A 171 7.38 10.38 -8.61
C VAL A 171 7.44 9.44 -9.81
N TRP A 172 6.26 9.04 -10.26
CA TRP A 172 6.06 8.17 -11.42
C TRP A 172 5.26 8.96 -12.44
N ASP A 173 5.97 9.52 -13.41
CA ASP A 173 5.38 10.04 -14.64
C ASP A 173 5.97 9.30 -15.85
N PRO A 174 5.32 8.25 -16.36
CA PRO A 174 5.74 7.58 -17.58
C PRO A 174 5.47 8.41 -18.85
N SER A 175 4.79 9.57 -18.76
CA SER A 175 4.73 10.55 -19.85
C SER A 175 6.07 11.27 -20.04
N GLY A 176 6.97 11.18 -19.05
CA GLY A 176 8.29 11.80 -19.07
C GLY A 176 8.27 13.32 -18.96
N ASN A 177 7.18 13.92 -18.46
CA ASN A 177 7.21 15.34 -18.17
C ASN A 177 8.19 15.57 -17.01
N VAL A 178 9.00 16.62 -17.14
CA VAL A 178 9.81 17.08 -16.03
C VAL A 178 8.84 17.70 -15.02
N ILE A 179 8.54 16.97 -13.97
CA ILE A 179 7.93 17.56 -12.78
C ILE A 179 9.09 18.28 -12.09
N ASP A 180 9.02 19.61 -12.08
CA ASP A 180 10.01 20.46 -11.39
C ASP A 180 9.81 20.27 -9.89
N LEU A 181 10.48 19.25 -9.36
CA LEU A 181 10.42 18.89 -7.95
C LEU A 181 11.59 19.60 -7.26
N ASP A 182 11.27 20.64 -6.51
CA ASP A 182 12.23 21.33 -5.64
C ASP A 182 12.79 20.41 -4.53
N SER A 183 12.24 19.20 -4.36
CA SER A 183 12.67 18.22 -3.36
C SER A 183 12.51 16.75 -3.80
N ALA A 184 13.09 15.81 -3.04
CA ALA A 184 12.97 14.37 -3.28
C ALA A 184 11.56 13.87 -2.89
N GLU A 185 10.55 14.19 -3.70
CA GLU A 185 9.16 13.86 -3.40
C GLU A 185 8.77 12.45 -3.88
N PRO A 186 7.90 11.73 -3.13
CA PRO A 186 7.45 12.06 -1.78
C PRO A 186 8.51 11.74 -0.70
N PHE A 187 9.42 10.79 -0.95
CA PHE A 187 10.66 10.55 -0.19
C PHE A 187 11.51 9.47 -0.87
N SER A 188 12.84 9.59 -0.88
CA SER A 188 13.70 8.60 -1.54
C SER A 188 13.76 7.25 -0.81
N GLU A 189 13.94 7.26 0.50
CA GLU A 189 14.04 6.03 1.32
C GLU A 189 13.68 6.31 2.78
N VAL A 190 12.95 5.38 3.39
CA VAL A 190 12.75 5.31 4.84
C VAL A 190 12.85 3.85 5.29
N SER A 191 13.60 3.59 6.35
CA SER A 191 13.66 2.28 7.00
C SER A 191 12.95 2.32 8.34
N ILE A 192 12.12 1.33 8.62
CA ILE A 192 11.39 1.21 9.88
C ILE A 192 11.73 -0.13 10.50
N GLU A 193 12.39 -0.08 11.65
CA GLU A 193 12.75 -1.25 12.42
C GLU A 193 11.58 -1.68 13.31
N SER A 194 11.25 -2.96 13.29
CA SER A 194 10.29 -3.61 14.17
C SER A 194 11.05 -4.57 15.07
N ARG A 195 11.06 -4.28 16.38
CA ARG A 195 11.80 -5.06 17.38
C ARG A 195 10.86 -5.50 18.50
N PRO A 196 10.24 -6.69 18.39
CA PRO A 196 9.45 -7.24 19.48
C PRO A 196 10.34 -7.67 20.64
N GLU A 197 9.78 -7.62 21.85
CA GLU A 197 10.45 -8.03 23.08
C GLU A 197 9.43 -8.66 24.02
N ALA A 198 9.81 -9.77 24.66
CA ALA A 198 8.93 -10.51 25.55
C ALA A 198 8.54 -9.67 26.76
N GLY A 199 7.25 -9.69 27.12
CA GLY A 199 6.71 -8.93 28.24
C GLY A 199 6.51 -7.44 27.96
N THR A 200 6.88 -6.95 26.77
CA THR A 200 6.73 -5.53 26.39
C THR A 200 5.89 -5.37 25.12
N THR A 201 5.67 -4.12 24.71
CA THR A 201 5.02 -3.81 23.43
C THR A 201 6.00 -3.87 22.25
N GLY A 202 7.28 -4.15 22.50
CA GLY A 202 8.37 -3.97 21.57
C GLY A 202 8.63 -2.49 21.25
N THR A 203 9.58 -2.25 20.33
CA THR A 203 9.94 -0.92 19.86
C THR A 203 9.76 -0.81 18.34
N GLY A 204 9.72 0.44 17.88
CA GLY A 204 9.70 0.78 16.46
C GLY A 204 10.57 2.01 16.24
N GLN A 205 11.64 1.87 15.45
CA GLN A 205 12.57 2.97 15.17
C GLN A 205 12.53 3.30 13.69
N VAL A 206 12.70 4.58 13.36
CA VAL A 206 12.86 5.01 11.96
C VAL A 206 14.34 5.28 11.75
N THR A 207 14.93 4.56 10.81
CA THR A 207 16.32 4.71 10.41
C THR A 207 16.39 5.05 8.92
N GLY A 208 17.46 5.69 8.50
CA GLY A 208 17.65 6.07 7.10
C GLY A 208 19.07 6.57 6.88
N LYS A 209 19.64 6.25 5.71
CA LYS A 209 20.91 6.86 5.27
C LYS A 209 20.78 8.38 5.04
N TYR A 210 19.56 8.86 4.82
CA TYR A 210 19.19 10.26 4.66
C TYR A 210 18.18 10.66 5.75
N LYS A 211 18.07 11.96 6.07
CA LYS A 211 17.14 12.49 7.09
C LYS A 211 15.76 11.86 6.87
N ALA A 212 15.31 11.05 7.83
CA ALA A 212 14.02 10.38 7.72
C ALA A 212 12.93 11.41 7.43
N PRO A 213 11.97 11.11 6.53
CA PRO A 213 10.88 12.03 6.24
C PRO A 213 10.16 12.40 7.53
N GLU A 214 9.78 13.67 7.64
CA GLU A 214 9.10 14.18 8.83
C GLU A 214 7.79 13.40 9.05
N LYS A 215 7.42 13.19 10.32
CA LYS A 215 6.14 12.54 10.62
C LYS A 215 5.02 13.50 10.25
N ILE A 216 4.21 13.14 9.25
CA ILE A 216 3.05 13.94 8.86
C ILE A 216 1.76 13.21 9.20
N SER A 217 0.73 13.97 9.56
CA SER A 217 -0.63 13.44 9.71
C SER A 217 -1.41 13.67 8.42
N PHE A 218 -2.22 12.70 8.02
CA PHE A 218 -3.11 12.79 6.86
C PHE A 218 -4.46 12.19 7.24
N LEU A 219 -5.56 12.89 6.97
CA LEU A 219 -6.90 12.36 7.26
C LEU A 219 -7.43 11.61 6.04
N THR A 220 -8.02 10.45 6.26
CA THR A 220 -8.55 9.62 5.17
C THR A 220 -9.61 10.33 4.32
N ARG A 221 -10.37 11.26 4.92
CA ARG A 221 -11.38 12.06 4.19
C ARG A 221 -10.77 13.03 3.17
N ASP A 222 -9.47 13.30 3.28
CA ASP A 222 -8.74 14.19 2.39
C ASP A 222 -8.20 13.43 1.16
N LEU A 223 -8.37 12.09 1.08
CA LEU A 223 -8.03 11.35 -0.13
C LEU A 223 -8.97 11.70 -1.29
N PRO A 224 -8.49 11.73 -2.55
CA PRO A 224 -9.34 11.91 -3.71
C PRO A 224 -10.43 10.86 -3.80
N LYS A 225 -11.56 11.24 -4.40
CA LYS A 225 -12.75 10.37 -4.50
C LYS A 225 -12.41 9.03 -5.15
N GLY A 226 -12.76 7.94 -4.47
CA GLY A 226 -12.59 6.57 -4.98
C GLY A 226 -11.45 5.81 -4.32
N TRP A 227 -10.48 6.52 -3.74
CA TRP A 227 -9.47 5.96 -2.85
C TRP A 227 -10.05 5.65 -1.48
N GLY A 228 -9.40 4.74 -0.76
CA GLY A 228 -9.77 4.37 0.60
C GLY A 228 -9.83 2.88 0.83
N GLU A 229 -10.30 2.54 2.03
CA GLU A 229 -10.39 1.17 2.52
C GLU A 229 -11.85 0.69 2.45
N LYS A 230 -12.07 -0.54 1.98
CA LYS A 230 -13.38 -1.19 1.90
C LYS A 230 -13.34 -2.57 2.55
N GLY A 231 -14.19 -2.79 3.55
CA GLY A 231 -14.37 -4.12 4.15
C GLY A 231 -13.12 -4.67 4.84
N LYS A 232 -13.01 -6.00 4.86
CA LYS A 232 -11.90 -6.75 5.49
C LYS A 232 -11.43 -7.86 4.55
N GLY A 233 -10.13 -8.09 4.44
CA GLY A 233 -9.57 -9.11 3.55
C GLY A 233 -10.01 -8.88 2.10
N LEU A 234 -10.49 -9.92 1.42
CA LEU A 234 -11.13 -9.79 0.11
C LEU A 234 -12.65 -9.84 0.20
N GLU A 235 -13.23 -9.79 1.40
CA GLU A 235 -14.68 -9.80 1.57
C GLU A 235 -15.25 -8.54 0.90
N ASN A 236 -16.12 -8.72 -0.09
CA ASN A 236 -16.73 -7.70 -0.96
C ASN A 236 -15.86 -7.19 -2.13
N TRP A 237 -14.81 -7.91 -2.48
CA TRP A 237 -14.16 -7.73 -3.77
C TRP A 237 -14.89 -8.63 -4.75
N ASP A 238 -15.60 -8.06 -5.73
CA ASP A 238 -16.21 -8.83 -6.83
C ASP A 238 -15.24 -9.94 -7.24
N ASP A 239 -15.66 -11.21 -7.11
CA ASP A 239 -14.90 -12.47 -6.82
C ASP A 239 -13.68 -12.84 -7.69
N LYS A 240 -13.01 -11.86 -8.28
CA LYS A 240 -11.73 -11.93 -8.94
C LYS A 240 -10.89 -10.82 -8.33
N ILE A 241 -9.85 -11.21 -7.59
CA ILE A 241 -8.70 -10.36 -7.28
C ILE A 241 -8.47 -9.49 -8.53
N PRO A 242 -8.67 -8.16 -8.48
CA PRO A 242 -8.56 -7.31 -9.64
C PRO A 242 -7.24 -7.61 -10.36
N GLY A 243 -7.26 -7.70 -11.69
CA GLY A 243 -6.09 -8.14 -12.47
C GLY A 243 -4.82 -7.30 -12.31
N HIS A 244 -4.89 -6.20 -11.56
CA HIS A 244 -3.78 -5.38 -11.12
C HIS A 244 -3.04 -5.90 -9.89
N PHE A 245 -3.55 -6.94 -9.21
CA PHE A 245 -2.83 -7.66 -8.16
C PHE A 245 -2.22 -8.93 -8.73
N GLN A 246 -1.00 -8.79 -9.25
CA GLN A 246 -0.27 -9.91 -9.82
C GLN A 246 0.78 -10.39 -8.84
N SER A 247 0.83 -11.70 -8.60
CA SER A 247 2.01 -12.34 -8.03
C SER A 247 3.11 -12.33 -9.07
N MET A 248 4.26 -11.75 -8.74
CA MET A 248 5.47 -11.87 -9.55
C MET A 248 6.10 -13.25 -9.42
#